data_AF-A0A3T0E9G1-F1
#
_entry.id   AF-A0A3T0E9G1-F1
#
_cell.length_a   1.000
_cell.length_b   1.000
_cell.length_c   1.000
_cell.angle_alpha   90.00
_cell.angle_beta   90.00
_cell.angle_gamma   90.00
#
_symmetry.space_group_name_H-M   'P 1'
#
loop_
_entity.id
_entity.type
_entity.pdbx_description
1 polymer ?
#
loop_
_entity_poly.entity_id
_entity_poly.type
_entity_poly.pdbx_seq_one_letter_code
_entity_poly.pdbx_strand_id
1 'polypeptide(L)' 'MTVYDRNHLKLYMRLLDASEAGATLEDVASLLLGIDANKEPERARQVHDSHLSRARWMTEQGYRDLLKNGLPAG' A
#
# COMPACT_ATOMS: atom_id res chain seq x y z
N MET A 1 6.97 12.54 1.74
CA MET A 1 7.04 11.21 2.40
C MET A 1 7.08 11.39 3.91
N THR A 2 6.34 10.59 4.66
CA THR A 2 6.20 10.64 6.13
C THR A 2 6.85 9.41 6.79
N VAL A 3 6.98 9.41 8.12
CA VAL A 3 7.40 8.20 8.87
C VAL A 3 6.44 7.04 8.64
N TYR A 4 5.14 7.33 8.54
CA TYR A 4 4.12 6.34 8.18
C TYR A 4 4.43 5.67 6.83
N ASP A 5 4.73 6.46 5.80
CA ASP A 5 5.04 5.92 4.47
C ASP A 5 6.29 5.01 4.49
N ARG A 6 7.31 5.36 5.29
CA ARG A 6 8.52 4.55 5.44
C ARG A 6 8.23 3.19 6.09
N ASN A 7 7.41 3.17 7.14
CA ASN A 7 7.04 1.94 7.83
C ASN A 7 6.13 1.03 6.97
N HIS A 8 5.44 1.59 5.97
CA HIS A 8 4.51 0.87 5.11
C HIS A 8 5.07 0.54 3.72
N LEU A 9 6.36 0.77 3.47
CA LEU A 9 6.96 0.55 2.15
C LEU A 9 6.75 -0.89 1.61
N LYS A 10 6.92 -1.88 2.49
CA LYS A 10 6.68 -3.30 2.16
C LYS A 10 5.22 -3.58 1.82
N LEU A 11 4.28 -2.95 2.54
CA LEU A 11 2.85 -3.08 2.26
C LEU A 11 2.52 -2.47 0.88
N TYR A 12 3.07 -1.29 0.58
CA TYR A 12 2.87 -0.63 -0.71
C TYR A 12 3.37 -1.46 -1.89
N MET A 13 4.55 -2.07 -1.79
CA MET A 13 5.07 -2.97 -2.83
C MET A 13 4.11 -4.15 -3.08
N ARG A 14 3.66 -4.82 -2.01
CA ARG A 14 2.73 -5.96 -2.13
C ARG A 14 1.36 -5.55 -2.69
N LEU A 15 0.88 -4.35 -2.38
CA LEU A 15 -0.37 -3.81 -2.94
C LEU A 15 -0.24 -3.51 -4.44
N LEU A 16 0.91 -3.00 -4.88
CA LEU A 16 1.17 -2.78 -6.30
C LEU A 16 1.23 -4.10 -7.06
N ASP A 17 2.00 -5.07 -6.57
CA ASP A 17 2.10 -6.41 -7.17
C ASP A 17 0.72 -7.08 -7.27
N ALA A 18 -0.08 -7.01 -6.20
CA ALA A 18 -1.43 -7.56 -6.18
C ALA A 18 -2.38 -6.86 -7.17
N SER A 19 -2.27 -5.53 -7.30
CA SER A 19 -3.03 -4.75 -8.29
C SER A 19 -2.65 -5.13 -9.72
N GLU A 20 -1.37 -5.38 -10.01
CA GLU A 20 -0.90 -5.81 -11.33
C GLU A 20 -1.30 -7.25 -11.64
N ALA A 21 -1.30 -8.12 -10.63
CA ALA A 21 -1.76 -9.50 -10.73
C ALA A 21 -3.29 -9.63 -10.83
N GLY A 22 -4.04 -8.54 -10.70
CA GLY A 22 -5.51 -8.55 -10.73
C GLY A 22 -6.14 -9.27 -9.54
N ALA A 23 -5.49 -9.22 -8.37
CA ALA A 23 -5.99 -9.84 -7.15
C ALA A 23 -7.34 -9.25 -6.70
N THR A 24 -8.16 -10.08 -6.08
CA THR A 24 -9.49 -9.67 -5.59
C THR A 24 -9.38 -8.77 -4.35
N LEU A 25 -10.42 -7.98 -4.10
CA LEU A 25 -10.47 -7.15 -2.89
C LEU A 25 -10.46 -8.03 -1.63
N GLU A 26 -11.10 -9.20 -1.66
CA GLU A 26 -11.15 -10.17 -0.58
C GLU A 26 -9.77 -10.71 -0.22
N ASP A 27 -8.99 -11.14 -1.23
CA ASP A 27 -7.63 -11.64 -1.02
C ASP A 27 -6.72 -10.54 -0.49
N VAL A 28 -6.77 -9.35 -1.09
CA VAL A 28 -5.92 -8.24 -0.69
C VAL A 28 -6.28 -7.74 0.71
N ALA A 29 -7.56 -7.55 0.99
CA ALA A 29 -8.02 -7.05 2.29
C ALA A 29 -7.65 -8.02 3.41
N SER A 30 -7.84 -9.32 3.21
CA SER A 30 -7.54 -10.32 4.25
C SER A 30 -6.03 -10.53 4.42
N LEU A 31 -5.28 -10.71 3.33
CA LEU A 31 -3.86 -11.10 3.38
C LEU A 31 -2.92 -9.92 3.65
N LEU A 32 -3.29 -8.70 3.23
CA LEU A 32 -2.42 -7.52 3.31
C LEU A 32 -2.90 -6.50 4.33
N LEU A 33 -4.22 -6.35 4.53
CA LEU A 33 -4.79 -5.31 5.38
C LEU A 33 -5.39 -5.84 6.68
N GLY A 34 -5.54 -7.16 6.82
CA GLY A 34 -6.16 -7.79 7.99
C GLY A 34 -7.65 -7.48 8.13
N ILE A 35 -8.33 -7.17 7.02
CA ILE A 35 -9.76 -6.83 6.98
C ILE A 35 -10.53 -7.94 6.26
N ASP A 36 -11.61 -8.41 6.89
CA ASP A 36 -12.54 -9.35 6.26
C ASP A 36 -13.51 -8.58 5.34
N ALA A 37 -13.24 -8.59 4.03
CA ALA A 37 -14.06 -7.87 3.05
C ALA A 37 -15.49 -8.41 2.92
N ASN A 38 -15.77 -9.65 3.33
CA ASN A 38 -17.13 -10.18 3.34
C ASN A 38 -17.97 -9.61 4.48
N LYS A 39 -17.32 -9.27 5.61
CA LYS A 39 -17.98 -8.69 6.80
C LYS A 39 -17.99 -7.17 6.78
N GLU A 40 -16.91 -6.55 6.30
CA GLU A 40 -16.71 -5.10 6.28
C GLU A 40 -16.31 -4.59 4.87
N PRO A 41 -17.16 -4.77 3.83
CA PRO A 41 -16.80 -4.51 2.44
C PRO A 41 -16.44 -3.05 2.17
N GLU A 42 -17.18 -2.10 2.74
CA GLU A 42 -16.92 -0.66 2.56
C GLU A 42 -15.60 -0.24 3.20
N ARG A 43 -15.30 -0.75 4.40
CA ARG A 43 -14.03 -0.48 5.08
C ARG A 43 -12.87 -1.10 4.32
N ALA A 44 -13.02 -2.33 3.85
CA ALA A 44 -12.00 -3.01 3.06
C ALA A 44 -11.64 -2.18 1.82
N ARG A 45 -12.66 -1.72 1.07
CA ARG A 45 -12.48 -0.88 -0.12
C ARG A 45 -11.80 0.45 0.22
N GLN A 46 -12.28 1.17 1.23
CA GLN A 46 -11.72 2.46 1.61
C GLN A 46 -10.24 2.37 2.00
N VAL A 47 -9.89 1.37 2.83
CA VAL A 47 -8.51 1.15 3.29
C VAL A 47 -7.63 0.72 2.12
N HIS A 48 -8.13 -0.21 1.28
CA HIS A 48 -7.44 -0.63 0.06
C HIS A 48 -7.11 0.55 -0.85
N ASP A 49 -8.11 1.33 -1.24
CA ASP A 49 -7.95 2.43 -2.20
C ASP A 49 -7.01 3.52 -1.66
N SER A 50 -7.13 3.83 -0.37
CA SER A 50 -6.26 4.80 0.29
C SER A 50 -4.79 4.35 0.27
N HIS A 51 -4.51 3.09 0.59
CA HIS A 51 -3.14 2.56 0.59
C HIS A 51 -2.59 2.37 -0.83
N LEU A 52 -3.41 1.91 -1.79
CA LEU A 52 -2.99 1.73 -3.17
C LEU A 52 -2.69 3.07 -3.85
N SER A 53 -3.54 4.09 -3.62
CA SER A 53 -3.27 5.46 -4.08
C SER A 53 -1.95 5.98 -3.50
N ARG A 54 -1.71 5.74 -2.20
CA ARG A 54 -0.46 6.14 -1.55
C ARG A 54 0.75 5.38 -2.09
N ALA A 55 0.60 4.09 -2.38
CA ALA A 55 1.64 3.26 -2.99
C ALA A 55 2.05 3.79 -4.38
N ARG A 56 1.07 4.14 -5.23
CA ARG A 56 1.32 4.74 -6.55
C ARG A 56 2.01 6.10 -6.44
N TRP A 57 1.57 6.96 -5.53
CA TRP A 57 2.25 8.24 -5.30
C TRP A 57 3.71 8.05 -4.85
N MET A 58 3.97 7.03 -4.02
CA MET A 58 5.32 6.70 -3.58
C MET A 58 6.22 6.22 -4.72
N THR A 59 5.72 5.53 -5.75
CA THR A 59 6.54 5.12 -6.91
C THR A 59 6.77 6.26 -7.90
N GLU A 60 5.78 7.13 -8.11
CA GLU A 60 5.86 8.24 -9.06
C GLU A 60 6.67 9.44 -8.55
N GLN A 61 6.51 9.79 -7.27
CA GLN A 61 7.08 11.01 -6.67
C GLN A 61 7.89 10.72 -5.40
N GLY A 62 7.38 9.88 -4.50
CA GLY A 62 8.01 9.63 -3.21
C GLY A 62 9.40 8.97 -3.26
N TYR A 63 9.64 8.08 -4.23
CA TYR A 63 10.91 7.37 -4.39
C TYR A 63 12.03 8.30 -4.87
N ARG A 64 11.71 9.29 -5.71
CA ARG A 64 12.67 10.34 -6.11
C ARG A 64 13.11 11.17 -4.91
N ASP A 65 12.19 11.48 -4.00
CA ASP A 65 12.51 12.20 -2.76
C ASP A 65 13.31 11.33 -1.77
N LEU A 66 13.06 10.02 -1.71
CA LEU A 66 13.84 9.07 -0.91
C LEU A 66 15.30 9.00 -1.41
N LEU A 67 15.52 8.91 -2.73
CA LEU A 67 16.87 8.92 -3.32
C LEU A 67 17.63 10.24 -3.03
N LYS A 68 16.92 11.37 -2.98
CA LYS A 68 17.51 12.67 -2.66
C LYS A 68 17.85 12.84 -1.17
N ASN A 69 17.05 12.25 -0.28
CA ASN A 69 17.14 12.49 1.17
C ASN A 69 17.70 11.28 1.97
N GLY A 70 18.05 10.18 1.30
CA GLY A 70 18.62 8.97 1.89
C GLY A 70 17.57 7.94 2.35
N LEU A 71 17.90 6.66 2.18
CA LEU A 71 17.16 5.54 2.78
C LEU A 71 17.32 5.58 4.31
N PRO A 72 16.27 5.30 5.10
CA PRO A 72 16.44 5.11 6.54
C PRO A 72 17.37 3.91 6.79
N ALA A 73 18.34 4.08 7.68
CA ALA A 73 19.12 2.97 8.19
C ALA A 73 18.17 1.97 8.86
N GLY A 74 18.28 0.70 8.46
CA GLY A 74 17.48 -0.41 8.97
C GLY A 74 17.74 -0.75 10.42
#